data_AF-A0A559NNN9-F1
#
_entry.id   AF-A0A559NNN9-F1
#
_cell.length_a   1.000
_cell.length_b   1.000
_cell.length_c   1.000
_cell.angle_alpha   90.00
_cell.angle_beta   90.00
_cell.angle_gamma   90.00
#
_symmetry.space_group_name_H-M   'P 1'
#
loop_
_entity.id
_entity.type
_entity.pdbx_description
1 polymer ?
#
loop_
_entity_poly.entity_id
_entity_poly.type
_entity_poly.pdbx_seq_one_letter_code
_entity_poly.pdbx_strand_id
1 'polypeptide(L)'
;MNKRNFLIIFFVTIATAGFYSFSQHKEALYTDSTFEQEGKNKGEEIFNTYVGECLATMEAIAQRHSEEGVAVVSFVPGEKTESWNSRMRVVGTLSTETHNFLAVASAKSAEMALTLENSGTGIRQPLIGELGYKGGVIKKVKCGYLIASFSGAPAEIDAEISAAGVDFLSKYY
;
A
#
# COMPACT_ATOMS: atom_id res chain seq x y z
N MET A 1 57.50 20.99 -21.69
CA MET A 1 56.36 20.05 -21.76
C MET A 1 55.50 20.44 -22.96
N ASN A 2 55.40 19.60 -24.01
CA ASN A 2 54.71 19.96 -25.25
C ASN A 2 53.18 20.04 -25.03
N LYS A 3 52.51 21.04 -25.65
CA LYS A 3 51.04 21.25 -25.58
C LYS A 3 50.22 19.98 -25.80
N ARG A 4 50.70 19.05 -26.63
CA ARG A 4 50.07 17.75 -26.91
C ARG A 4 50.04 16.80 -25.71
N ASN A 5 51.09 16.79 -24.88
CA ASN A 5 51.15 15.94 -23.69
C ASN A 5 50.26 16.50 -22.57
N PHE A 6 50.11 17.83 -22.48
CA PHE A 6 49.20 18.47 -21.53
C PHE A 6 47.73 18.15 -21.86
N LEU A 7 47.36 18.17 -23.15
CA LEU A 7 46.00 17.83 -23.58
C LEU A 7 45.63 16.37 -23.27
N ILE A 8 46.54 15.42 -23.53
CA ILE A 8 46.30 13.99 -23.27
C ILE A 8 46.14 13.72 -21.77
N ILE A 9 47.00 14.30 -20.93
CA ILE A 9 46.90 14.14 -19.47
C ILE A 9 45.57 14.73 -18.97
N PHE A 10 45.13 15.87 -19.49
CA PHE A 10 43.88 16.51 -19.12
C PHE A 10 42.63 15.69 -19.53
N PHE A 11 42.66 15.04 -20.70
CA PHE A 11 41.57 14.14 -21.12
C PHE A 11 41.53 12.84 -20.29
N VAL A 12 42.69 12.30 -19.91
CA VAL A 12 42.77 11.11 -19.07
C VAL A 12 42.23 11.38 -17.65
N THR A 13 42.54 12.54 -17.06
CA THR A 13 42.04 12.89 -15.73
C THR A 13 40.53 13.16 -15.70
N ILE A 14 39.95 13.73 -16.76
CA ILE A 14 38.49 13.90 -16.88
C ILE A 14 37.81 12.54 -17.03
N ALA A 15 38.37 11.64 -17.83
CA ALA A 15 37.81 10.30 -18.02
C ALA A 15 37.82 9.48 -16.72
N THR A 16 38.89 9.53 -15.94
CA THR A 16 38.96 8.79 -14.66
C THR A 16 38.05 9.40 -13.59
N ALA A 17 37.94 10.73 -13.51
CA ALA A 17 37.01 11.40 -12.59
C ALA A 17 35.54 11.09 -12.91
N GLY A 18 35.19 11.05 -14.20
CA GLY A 18 33.85 10.65 -14.67
C GLY A 18 33.54 9.18 -14.34
N PHE A 19 34.49 8.27 -14.56
CA PHE A 19 34.32 6.85 -14.25
C PHE A 19 34.16 6.60 -12.75
N TYR A 20 34.94 7.30 -11.92
CA TYR A 20 34.87 7.19 -10.47
C TYR A 20 33.53 7.71 -9.92
N SER A 21 33.08 8.87 -10.40
CA SER A 21 31.77 9.45 -10.02
C SER A 21 30.61 8.55 -10.46
N PHE A 22 30.69 7.96 -11.64
CA PHE A 22 29.70 7.01 -12.15
C PHE A 22 29.66 5.71 -11.31
N SER A 23 30.82 5.20 -10.89
CA SER A 23 30.92 4.02 -10.02
C SER A 23 30.27 4.25 -8.66
N GLN A 24 30.56 5.38 -8.01
CA GLN A 24 29.94 5.71 -6.72
C GLN A 24 28.42 5.88 -6.83
N HIS A 25 27.94 6.54 -7.89
CA HIS A 25 26.49 6.70 -8.10
C HIS A 25 25.81 5.35 -8.31
N LYS A 26 26.43 4.41 -9.03
CA LYS A 26 25.89 3.07 -9.22
C LYS A 26 25.82 2.30 -7.90
N GLU A 27 26.87 2.36 -7.09
CA GLU A 27 26.92 1.69 -5.78
C GLU A 27 25.88 2.25 -4.80
N ALA A 28 25.66 3.56 -4.80
CA ALA A 28 24.60 4.20 -4.01
C ALA A 28 23.20 3.74 -4.46
N LEU A 29 22.93 3.69 -5.77
CA LEU A 29 21.65 3.24 -6.32
C LEU A 29 21.37 1.75 -6.03
N TYR A 30 22.40 0.91 -6.12
CA TYR A 30 22.33 -0.50 -5.73
C TYR A 30 22.02 -0.66 -4.25
N THR A 31 22.71 0.11 -3.40
CA THR A 31 22.53 0.05 -1.95
C THR A 31 21.12 0.51 -1.54
N ASP A 32 20.64 1.62 -2.10
CA ASP A 32 19.29 2.16 -1.89
C ASP A 32 18.21 1.15 -2.31
N SER A 33 18.31 0.59 -3.52
CA SER A 33 17.37 -0.44 -3.98
C SER A 33 17.37 -1.71 -3.12
N THR A 34 18.51 -2.12 -2.54
CA THR A 34 18.55 -3.25 -1.62
C THR A 34 17.85 -2.97 -0.28
N PHE A 35 18.01 -1.77 0.27
CA PHE A 35 17.34 -1.36 1.51
C PHE A 35 15.83 -1.20 1.31
N GLU A 36 15.40 -0.64 0.17
CA GLU A 36 13.98 -0.58 -0.18
C GLU A 36 13.38 -1.98 -0.29
N GLN A 37 14.06 -2.91 -0.97
CA GLN A 37 13.58 -4.27 -1.14
C GLN A 37 13.51 -5.03 0.19
N GLU A 38 14.52 -4.87 1.05
CA GLU A 38 14.52 -5.45 2.40
C GLU A 38 13.35 -4.91 3.24
N GLY A 39 13.09 -3.60 3.16
CA GLY A 39 11.95 -2.96 3.82
C GLY A 39 10.59 -3.49 3.33
N LYS A 40 10.44 -3.69 2.02
CA LYS A 40 9.23 -4.27 1.41
C LYS A 40 9.03 -5.71 1.88
N ASN A 41 10.07 -6.55 1.84
CA ASN A 41 10.02 -7.95 2.28
C ASN A 41 9.62 -8.05 3.76
N LYS A 42 10.22 -7.24 4.63
CA LYS A 42 9.86 -7.18 6.05
C LYS A 42 8.41 -6.75 6.26
N GLY A 43 7.94 -5.77 5.47
CA GLY A 43 6.55 -5.35 5.49
C GLY A 43 5.57 -6.46 5.11
N GLU A 44 5.92 -7.29 4.12
CA GLU A 44 5.11 -8.46 3.77
C GLU A 44 5.11 -9.54 4.86
N GLU A 45 6.24 -9.78 5.50
CA GLU A 45 6.32 -10.71 6.64
C GLU A 45 5.41 -10.25 7.78
N ILE A 46 5.51 -8.97 8.17
CA ILE A 46 4.61 -8.37 9.19
C ILE A 46 3.15 -8.55 8.77
N PHE A 47 2.80 -8.25 7.52
CA PHE A 47 1.45 -8.43 7.00
C PHE A 47 0.99 -9.88 7.18
N ASN A 48 1.79 -10.83 6.68
CA ASN A 48 1.47 -12.25 6.69
C ASN A 48 1.27 -12.79 8.12
N THR A 49 2.04 -12.29 9.09
CA THR A 49 1.93 -12.66 10.49
C THR A 49 0.65 -12.14 11.15
N TYR A 50 0.32 -10.85 10.97
CA TYR A 50 -0.72 -10.20 11.79
C TYR A 50 -2.06 -9.96 11.09
N VAL A 51 -2.16 -10.18 9.77
CA VAL A 51 -3.41 -9.93 9.02
C VAL A 51 -4.60 -10.76 9.51
N GLY A 52 -4.37 -11.96 10.05
CA GLY A 52 -5.43 -12.78 10.64
C GLY A 52 -6.09 -12.13 11.85
N GLU A 53 -5.29 -11.57 12.77
CA GLU A 53 -5.76 -10.85 13.96
C GLU A 53 -6.35 -9.48 13.61
N CYS A 54 -5.82 -8.83 12.58
CA CYS A 54 -6.39 -7.61 12.00
C CYS A 54 -7.83 -7.86 11.52
N LEU A 55 -8.04 -8.90 10.70
CA LEU A 55 -9.38 -9.27 10.21
C LEU A 55 -10.32 -9.68 11.35
N ALA A 56 -9.81 -10.39 12.36
CA ALA A 56 -10.61 -10.72 13.54
C ALA A 56 -11.02 -9.46 14.33
N THR A 57 -10.17 -8.45 14.39
CA THR A 57 -10.48 -7.15 15.01
C THR A 57 -11.61 -6.45 14.26
N MET A 58 -11.53 -6.42 12.92
CA MET A 58 -12.58 -5.84 12.07
C MET A 58 -13.92 -6.58 12.24
N GLU A 59 -13.88 -7.92 12.21
CA GLU A 59 -15.05 -8.78 12.42
C GLU A 59 -15.72 -8.50 13.79
N ALA A 60 -14.93 -8.38 14.86
CA ALA A 60 -15.45 -8.10 16.20
C ALA A 60 -16.08 -6.70 16.33
N ILE A 61 -15.67 -5.72 15.52
CA ILE A 61 -16.32 -4.40 15.46
C ILE A 61 -17.63 -4.52 14.68
N ALA A 62 -17.62 -5.16 13.50
CA ALA A 62 -18.83 -5.38 12.71
C ALA A 62 -19.93 -6.10 13.52
N GLN A 63 -19.57 -7.15 14.26
CA GLN A 63 -20.48 -7.87 15.14
C GLN A 63 -21.05 -7.01 16.28
N ARG A 64 -20.26 -6.05 16.82
CA ARG A 64 -20.76 -5.09 17.83
C ARG A 64 -21.83 -4.16 17.28
N HIS A 65 -21.76 -3.84 15.99
CA HIS A 65 -22.81 -3.09 15.29
C HIS A 65 -23.93 -3.98 14.76
N SER A 66 -23.87 -5.30 14.95
CA SER A 66 -24.79 -6.27 14.34
C SER A 66 -24.82 -6.21 12.81
N GLU A 67 -23.66 -5.92 12.21
CA GLU A 67 -23.49 -5.81 10.76
C GLU A 67 -22.86 -7.07 10.17
N GLU A 68 -23.27 -7.41 8.96
CA GLU A 68 -22.74 -8.50 8.15
C GLU A 68 -22.14 -7.94 6.86
N GLY A 69 -21.15 -8.60 6.28
CA GLY A 69 -20.49 -8.13 5.07
C GLY A 69 -19.12 -8.76 4.86
N VAL A 70 -18.22 -8.00 4.21
CA VAL A 70 -16.86 -8.47 3.91
C VAL A 70 -15.84 -7.41 4.29
N ALA A 71 -14.85 -7.83 5.08
CA ALA A 71 -13.63 -7.09 5.35
C ALA A 71 -12.54 -7.50 4.37
N VAL A 72 -11.84 -6.53 3.80
CA VAL A 72 -10.62 -6.71 2.99
C VAL A 72 -9.52 -5.88 3.61
N VAL A 73 -8.33 -6.47 3.78
CA VAL A 73 -7.13 -5.77 4.24
C VAL A 73 -6.02 -6.04 3.26
N SER A 74 -5.27 -5.01 2.89
CA SER A 74 -4.16 -5.08 1.94
C SER A 74 -2.93 -4.34 2.46
N PHE A 75 -1.76 -4.87 2.17
CA PHE A 75 -0.48 -4.16 2.27
C PHE A 75 0.06 -3.89 0.87
N VAL A 76 0.31 -2.61 0.58
CA VAL A 76 0.90 -2.13 -0.67
C VAL A 76 2.35 -1.73 -0.40
N PRO A 77 3.35 -2.49 -0.87
CA PRO A 77 4.76 -2.16 -0.66
C PRO A 77 5.20 -0.92 -1.47
N GLY A 78 5.97 -0.04 -0.85
CA GLY A 78 6.59 1.13 -1.48
C GLY A 78 5.69 2.38 -1.61
N GLU A 79 6.13 3.32 -2.44
CA GLU A 79 5.46 4.62 -2.60
C GLU A 79 4.33 4.61 -3.63
N LYS A 80 4.30 3.60 -4.51
CA LYS A 80 3.32 3.46 -5.58
C LYS A 80 2.79 2.03 -5.61
N THR A 81 1.54 1.89 -5.99
CA THR A 81 0.91 0.58 -6.15
C THR A 81 1.38 -0.10 -7.44
N GLU A 82 2.32 -1.02 -7.30
CA GLU A 82 2.77 -1.93 -8.38
C GLU A 82 2.24 -3.36 -8.16
N SER A 83 2.22 -3.78 -6.90
CA SER A 83 1.62 -5.01 -6.41
C SER A 83 1.08 -4.76 -4.99
N TRP A 84 0.27 -5.68 -4.49
CA TRP A 84 -0.10 -5.72 -3.07
C TRP A 84 -0.36 -7.15 -2.63
N ASN A 85 -0.36 -7.35 -1.31
CA ASN A 85 -0.81 -8.57 -0.68
C ASN A 85 -2.13 -8.29 0.07
N SER A 86 -3.16 -9.11 -0.12
CA SER A 86 -4.47 -8.89 0.50
C SER A 86 -5.07 -10.17 1.08
N ARG A 87 -5.79 -10.04 2.19
CA ARG A 87 -6.70 -11.09 2.70
C ARG A 87 -8.10 -10.50 2.89
N MET A 88 -9.09 -11.38 2.91
CA MET A 88 -10.46 -11.03 3.24
C MET A 88 -11.03 -11.88 4.37
N ARG A 89 -12.08 -11.39 5.00
CA ARG A 89 -12.94 -12.13 5.93
C ARG A 89 -14.40 -11.85 5.59
N VAL A 90 -15.17 -12.91 5.40
CA VAL A 90 -16.63 -12.83 5.36
C VAL A 90 -17.13 -12.76 6.79
N VAL A 91 -17.97 -11.78 7.09
CA VAL A 91 -18.66 -11.59 8.37
C VAL A 91 -20.13 -11.86 8.13
N GLY A 92 -20.64 -13.03 8.52
CA GLY A 92 -22.02 -13.43 8.24
C GLY A 92 -22.23 -13.83 6.77
N THR A 93 -22.29 -12.87 5.84
CA THR A 93 -22.59 -13.11 4.42
C THR A 93 -21.64 -12.42 3.44
N LEU A 94 -21.40 -13.09 2.30
CA LEU A 94 -20.61 -12.56 1.18
C LEU A 94 -21.43 -11.59 0.30
N SER A 95 -22.75 -11.79 0.22
CA SER A 95 -23.64 -11.07 -0.69
C SER A 95 -25.11 -11.16 -0.27
N THR A 96 -25.92 -10.24 -0.79
CA THR A 96 -27.38 -10.33 -0.85
C THR A 96 -27.82 -10.54 -2.31
N GLU A 97 -29.13 -10.56 -2.57
CA GLU A 97 -29.66 -10.61 -3.94
C GLU A 97 -29.22 -9.42 -4.82
N THR A 98 -28.89 -8.28 -4.20
CA THR A 98 -28.59 -7.02 -4.91
C THR A 98 -27.19 -6.47 -4.62
N HIS A 99 -26.47 -7.02 -3.64
CA HIS A 99 -25.17 -6.51 -3.21
C HIS A 99 -24.13 -7.62 -3.15
N ASN A 100 -22.97 -7.40 -3.78
CA ASN A 100 -21.79 -8.23 -3.60
C ASN A 100 -20.78 -7.48 -2.74
N PHE A 101 -20.70 -7.84 -1.45
CA PHE A 101 -19.91 -7.08 -0.48
C PHE A 101 -18.41 -7.17 -0.76
N LEU A 102 -17.91 -8.33 -1.20
CA LEU A 102 -16.51 -8.47 -1.60
C LEU A 102 -16.17 -7.55 -2.79
N ALA A 103 -17.02 -7.48 -3.80
CA ALA A 103 -16.79 -6.62 -4.96
C ALA A 103 -16.73 -5.14 -4.55
N VAL A 104 -17.66 -4.69 -3.70
CA VAL A 104 -17.68 -3.32 -3.19
C VAL A 104 -16.46 -3.02 -2.31
N ALA A 105 -16.11 -3.90 -1.37
CA ALA A 105 -14.95 -3.73 -0.50
C ALA A 105 -13.63 -3.69 -1.32
N SER A 106 -13.54 -4.51 -2.36
CA SER A 106 -12.39 -4.52 -3.29
C SER A 106 -12.34 -3.25 -4.14
N ALA A 107 -13.48 -2.75 -4.63
CA ALA A 107 -13.54 -1.50 -5.39
C ALA A 107 -13.07 -0.30 -4.56
N LYS A 108 -13.51 -0.21 -3.29
CA LYS A 108 -12.99 0.78 -2.33
C LYS A 108 -11.47 0.63 -2.15
N SER A 109 -10.97 -0.59 -2.01
CA SER A 109 -9.53 -0.87 -1.86
C SER A 109 -8.71 -0.42 -3.08
N ALA A 110 -9.22 -0.69 -4.28
CA ALA A 110 -8.58 -0.28 -5.53
C ALA A 110 -8.55 1.24 -5.69
N GLU A 111 -9.64 1.93 -5.36
CA GLU A 111 -9.70 3.40 -5.36
C GLU A 111 -8.62 3.99 -4.43
N MET A 112 -8.50 3.48 -3.20
CA MET A 112 -7.50 3.95 -2.24
C MET A 112 -6.07 3.65 -2.67
N ALA A 113 -5.81 2.48 -3.26
CA ALA A 113 -4.50 2.12 -3.75
C ALA A 113 -4.01 3.03 -4.89
N LEU A 114 -4.93 3.63 -5.66
CA LEU A 114 -4.60 4.57 -6.72
C LEU A 114 -4.53 6.02 -6.20
N THR A 115 -5.48 6.42 -5.37
CA THR A 115 -5.60 7.82 -4.91
C THR A 115 -4.68 8.14 -3.74
N LEU A 116 -4.26 7.12 -2.97
CA LEU A 116 -3.56 7.24 -1.70
C LEU A 116 -4.35 8.03 -0.64
N GLU A 117 -5.67 8.09 -0.81
CA GLU A 117 -6.64 8.74 0.06
C GLU A 117 -7.67 7.71 0.52
N ASN A 118 -8.43 8.02 1.58
CA ASN A 118 -9.55 7.17 1.98
C ASN A 118 -10.59 7.04 0.84
N SER A 119 -11.36 5.95 0.83
CA SER A 119 -12.30 5.71 -0.27
C SER A 119 -13.45 6.73 -0.27
N GLY A 120 -13.92 7.14 -1.45
CA GLY A 120 -15.07 8.03 -1.58
C GLY A 120 -14.81 9.47 -1.09
N THR A 121 -13.56 9.95 -1.10
CA THR A 121 -13.21 11.34 -0.77
C THR A 121 -13.68 12.34 -1.83
N GLY A 122 -13.92 11.87 -3.06
CA GLY A 122 -14.37 12.73 -4.17
C GLY A 122 -13.27 13.63 -4.76
N ILE A 123 -12.00 13.33 -4.49
CA ILE A 123 -10.85 14.07 -5.04
C ILE A 123 -10.81 14.04 -6.58
N ARG A 124 -11.40 12.99 -7.18
CA ARG A 124 -11.67 12.87 -8.60
C ARG A 124 -12.95 12.06 -8.83
N GLN A 125 -13.45 12.06 -10.06
CA GLN A 125 -14.52 11.13 -10.46
C GLN A 125 -14.03 9.67 -10.36
N PRO A 126 -14.89 8.72 -9.93
CA PRO A 126 -14.56 7.30 -9.96
C PRO A 126 -14.22 6.81 -11.37
N LEU A 127 -13.23 5.93 -11.47
CA LEU A 127 -12.90 5.21 -12.70
C LEU A 127 -13.86 4.02 -12.91
N ILE A 128 -13.85 3.46 -14.12
CA ILE A 128 -14.56 2.19 -14.39
C ILE A 128 -14.02 1.12 -13.44
N GLY A 129 -14.91 0.53 -12.65
CA GLY A 129 -14.58 -0.46 -11.61
C GLY A 129 -14.51 0.12 -10.18
N GLU A 130 -14.48 1.44 -10.04
CA GLU A 130 -14.64 2.12 -8.74
C GLU A 130 -16.10 2.55 -8.55
N LEU A 131 -16.51 2.69 -7.28
CA LEU A 131 -17.88 3.05 -6.92
C LEU A 131 -17.98 4.43 -6.24
N GLY A 132 -16.85 5.01 -5.80
CA GLY A 132 -16.81 6.25 -5.03
C GLY A 132 -17.47 6.14 -3.66
N TYR A 133 -17.62 4.91 -3.14
CA TYR A 133 -18.25 4.66 -1.85
C TYR A 133 -17.25 4.90 -0.71
N LYS A 134 -17.73 5.58 0.33
CA LYS A 134 -17.01 5.74 1.58
C LYS A 134 -16.95 4.42 2.36
N GLY A 135 -16.07 4.36 3.35
CA GLY A 135 -16.00 3.23 4.28
C GLY A 135 -14.67 2.46 4.25
N GLY A 136 -13.77 2.77 3.33
CA GLY A 136 -12.39 2.28 3.34
C GLY A 136 -11.43 3.29 3.96
N VAL A 137 -10.39 2.78 4.62
CA VAL A 137 -9.33 3.56 5.26
C VAL A 137 -7.96 3.13 4.72
N ILE A 138 -7.12 4.10 4.40
CA ILE A 138 -5.70 3.89 4.05
C ILE A 138 -4.80 4.60 5.06
N LYS A 139 -3.63 4.02 5.33
CA LYS A 139 -2.60 4.61 6.18
C LYS A 139 -1.21 4.34 5.63
N LYS A 140 -0.40 5.40 5.53
CA LYS A 140 1.02 5.29 5.22
C LYS A 140 1.75 4.60 6.38
N VAL A 141 2.59 3.64 6.05
CA VAL A 141 3.54 2.99 6.95
C VAL A 141 4.97 3.10 6.39
N LYS A 142 5.98 2.75 7.18
CA LYS A 142 7.40 2.98 6.83
C LYS A 142 7.79 2.43 5.45
N CYS A 143 7.29 1.25 5.08
CA CYS A 143 7.65 0.56 3.84
C CYS A 143 6.49 0.45 2.84
N GLY A 144 5.41 1.22 3.00
CA GLY A 144 4.25 1.07 2.13
C GLY A 144 2.98 1.75 2.62
N TYR A 145 1.85 1.16 2.26
CA TYR A 145 0.52 1.57 2.73
C TYR A 145 -0.26 0.36 3.24
N LEU A 146 -1.02 0.57 4.29
CA LEU A 146 -2.06 -0.35 4.75
C LEU A 146 -3.40 0.16 4.28
N ILE A 147 -4.19 -0.72 3.69
CA ILE A 147 -5.55 -0.45 3.27
C ILE A 147 -6.47 -1.43 4.00
N ALA A 148 -7.54 -0.94 4.61
CA ALA A 148 -8.65 -1.78 5.04
C ALA A 148 -9.96 -1.22 4.49
N SER A 149 -10.86 -2.12 4.15
CA SER A 149 -12.15 -1.80 3.59
C SER A 149 -13.18 -2.79 4.10
N PHE A 150 -14.27 -2.29 4.64
CA PHE A 150 -15.45 -3.08 4.94
C PHE A 150 -16.59 -2.68 3.99
N SER A 151 -17.47 -3.63 3.71
CA SER A 151 -18.70 -3.39 2.97
C SER A 151 -19.78 -4.28 3.55
N GLY A 152 -20.88 -3.67 3.97
CA GLY A 152 -21.95 -4.37 4.66
C GLY A 152 -22.78 -3.46 5.55
N ALA A 153 -22.18 -2.38 6.05
CA ALA A 153 -22.77 -1.44 6.99
C ALA A 153 -22.98 -0.05 6.35
N PRO A 154 -23.64 0.89 7.04
CA PRO A 154 -23.59 2.31 6.69
C PRO A 154 -22.15 2.81 6.58
N ALA A 155 -21.89 3.79 5.71
CA ALA A 155 -20.54 4.22 5.34
C ALA A 155 -19.66 4.63 6.54
N GLU A 156 -20.24 5.26 7.55
CA GLU A 156 -19.55 5.67 8.78
C GLU A 156 -19.10 4.46 9.61
N ILE A 157 -19.92 3.41 9.64
CA ILE A 157 -19.63 2.16 10.35
C ILE A 157 -18.63 1.31 9.56
N ASP A 158 -18.76 1.24 8.23
CA ASP A 158 -17.74 0.63 7.36
C ASP A 158 -16.36 1.29 7.62
N ALA A 159 -16.32 2.62 7.75
CA ALA A 159 -15.10 3.38 8.01
C ALA A 159 -14.54 3.10 9.42
N GLU A 160 -15.39 3.00 10.44
CA GLU A 160 -14.98 2.63 11.80
C GLU A 160 -14.36 1.23 11.84
N ILE A 161 -15.01 0.24 11.21
CA ILE A 161 -14.50 -1.13 11.09
C ILE A 161 -13.14 -1.14 10.39
N SER A 162 -13.03 -0.44 9.27
CA SER A 162 -11.78 -0.33 8.50
C SER A 162 -10.66 0.35 9.28
N ALA A 163 -10.96 1.45 9.98
CA ALA A 163 -10.00 2.16 10.82
C ALA A 163 -9.46 1.24 11.92
N ALA A 164 -10.32 0.46 12.59
CA ALA A 164 -9.91 -0.48 13.63
C ALA A 164 -8.88 -1.52 13.12
N GLY A 165 -9.07 -2.04 11.90
CA GLY A 165 -8.11 -2.96 11.28
C GLY A 165 -6.77 -2.30 10.97
N VAL A 166 -6.79 -1.15 10.29
CA VAL A 166 -5.57 -0.39 9.96
C VAL A 166 -4.81 0.05 11.22
N ASP A 167 -5.52 0.52 12.24
CA ASP A 167 -4.90 0.95 13.50
C ASP A 167 -4.33 -0.22 14.29
N PHE A 168 -4.95 -1.40 14.24
CA PHE A 168 -4.36 -2.62 14.77
C PHE A 168 -3.04 -2.95 14.06
N LEU A 169 -3.08 -3.06 12.73
CA LEU A 169 -1.96 -3.58 11.95
C LEU A 169 -0.78 -2.61 11.87
N SER A 170 -1.05 -1.29 11.85
CA SER A 170 -0.01 -0.25 11.79
C SER A 170 0.93 -0.22 12.99
N LYS A 171 0.57 -0.86 14.12
CA LYS A 171 1.43 -0.95 15.32
C LYS A 171 2.70 -1.78 15.10
N TYR A 172 2.73 -2.58 14.04
CA TYR A 172 3.80 -3.53 13.76
C TYR A 172 4.76 -3.07 12.65
N TYR A 173 4.47 -1.94 11.99
CA TYR A 173 5.28 -1.37 10.89
C TYR A 173 6.11 -0.17 11.34
#